data_AF-A0A1R3T509-F1
#
_entry.id   AF-A0A1R3T509-F1
#
_cell.length_a   1.000
_cell.length_b   1.000
_cell.length_c   1.000
_cell.angle_alpha   90.00
_cell.angle_beta   90.00
_cell.angle_gamma   90.00
#
_symmetry.space_group_name_H-M   'P 1'
#
loop_
_entity.id
_entity.type
_entity.pdbx_description
1 polymer ?
#
loop_
_entity_poly.entity_id
_entity_poly.type
_entity_poly.pdbx_seq_one_letter_code
_entity_poly.pdbx_strand_id
1 'polypeptide(L)'
;MEYKGYTGTVEFSVPDKCFHGRVLGITHLFTYEGNTFDELEKDFKEYIDDYLFDCEQERVKPQKPFSGTLNIRIGSELHKNIALEARKKEKP
;
A
#
# COMPACT_ATOMS: atom_id res chain seq x y z
N MET A 1 0.91 7.98 -1.96
CA MET A 1 2.37 8.10 -2.16
C MET A 1 2.89 6.83 -2.80
N GLU A 2 3.95 6.89 -3.60
CA GLU A 2 4.52 5.73 -4.30
C GLU A 2 6.05 5.75 -4.23
N TYR A 3 6.67 4.59 -3.96
CA TYR A 3 8.13 4.44 -3.95
C TYR A 3 8.53 2.98 -4.18
N LYS A 4 9.48 2.72 -5.08
CA LYS A 4 9.97 1.37 -5.44
C LYS A 4 8.88 0.32 -5.73
N GLY A 5 7.74 0.75 -6.27
CA GLY A 5 6.59 -0.11 -6.57
C GLY A 5 5.65 -0.40 -5.39
N TYR A 6 5.88 0.22 -4.23
CA TYR A 6 4.99 0.21 -3.07
C TYR A 6 4.12 1.46 -3.05
N THR A 7 2.87 1.31 -2.61
CA THR A 7 1.91 2.39 -2.51
C THR A 7 1.53 2.61 -1.05
N GLY A 8 1.65 3.84 -0.57
CA GLY A 8 1.28 4.23 0.78
C GLY A 8 0.04 5.14 0.83
N THR A 9 -0.76 5.01 1.88
CA THR A 9 -1.86 5.93 2.21
C THR A 9 -1.36 7.21 2.87
N VAL A 10 -2.23 8.22 2.96
CA VAL A 10 -2.00 9.43 3.75
C VAL A 10 -3.31 9.76 4.45
N GLU A 11 -3.28 9.74 5.77
CA GLU A 11 -4.41 10.01 6.65
C GLU A 11 -3.93 10.95 7.75
N PHE A 12 -4.77 11.88 8.21
CA PHE A 12 -4.43 12.76 9.32
C PHE A 12 -5.18 12.32 10.57
N SER A 13 -4.47 12.04 11.66
CA SER A 13 -5.08 11.74 12.95
C SER A 13 -5.33 13.04 13.72
N VAL A 14 -6.59 13.32 14.00
CA VAL A 14 -6.97 14.44 14.86
C VAL A 14 -6.52 14.21 16.32
N PRO A 15 -6.66 13.00 16.91
CA PRO A 15 -6.14 12.72 18.25
C PRO A 15 -4.63 12.90 18.39
N ASP A 16 -3.86 12.38 17.44
CA ASP A 16 -2.38 12.35 17.53
C ASP A 16 -1.74 13.59 16.91
N LYS A 17 -2.52 14.38 16.17
CA LYS A 17 -2.12 15.62 15.49
C LYS A 17 -0.96 15.44 14.49
N CYS A 18 -0.83 14.26 13.91
CA CYS A 18 0.15 13.98 12.87
C CYS A 18 -0.50 13.23 11.69
N PHE A 19 0.25 13.16 10.60
CA PHE A 19 -0.08 12.29 9.49
C PHE A 19 0.35 10.87 9.80
N HIS A 20 -0.46 9.92 9.31
CA HIS A 20 -0.18 8.50 9.34
C HIS A 20 -0.38 7.94 7.94
N GLY A 21 0.31 6.86 7.66
CA GLY A 21 0.03 6.07 6.48
C GLY A 21 0.34 4.61 6.72
N ARG A 22 -0.13 3.80 5.77
CA ARG A 22 0.18 2.38 5.72
C ARG A 22 0.47 1.95 4.30
N VAL A 23 1.34 0.95 4.17
CA VAL A 23 1.66 0.35 2.88
C VAL A 23 0.50 -0.54 2.43
N LEU A 24 0.03 -0.32 1.20
CA LEU A 24 -1.06 -1.08 0.58
C LEU A 24 -0.52 -2.27 -0.21
N GLY A 25 -1.35 -3.31 -0.33
CA GLY A 25 -1.07 -4.46 -1.19
C GLY A 25 -0.15 -5.51 -0.58
N ILE A 26 0.21 -5.38 0.70
CA ILE A 26 1.03 -6.33 1.46
C ILE A 26 0.30 -6.79 2.72
N THR A 27 0.68 -7.94 3.27
CA THR A 27 0.00 -8.61 4.39
C THR A 27 0.40 -8.06 5.74
N HIS A 28 1.64 -7.56 5.88
CA HIS A 28 2.09 -6.94 7.12
C HIS A 28 1.65 -5.48 7.16
N LEU A 29 1.02 -5.11 8.27
CA LEU A 29 0.60 -3.73 8.50
C LEU A 29 1.84 -2.91 8.83
N PHE A 30 2.46 -2.38 7.79
CA PHE A 30 3.56 -1.43 7.89
C PHE A 30 2.97 -0.03 7.93
N THR A 31 3.16 0.64 9.06
CA THR A 31 2.72 2.03 9.30
C THR A 31 3.89 2.96 9.41
N TYR A 32 3.71 4.21 8.97
CA TYR A 32 4.68 5.30 9.05
C TYR A 32 3.93 6.58 9.41
N GLU A 33 4.62 7.58 9.94
CA GLU A 33 4.02 8.80 10.46
C GLU A 33 4.90 10.04 10.26
N GLY A 34 4.31 11.22 10.42
CA GLY A 34 5.05 12.48 10.33
C GLY A 34 4.19 13.68 10.69
N ASN A 35 4.79 14.72 11.29
CA ASN A 35 4.06 15.94 11.66
C ASN A 35 3.83 16.84 10.44
N THR A 36 4.64 16.66 9.41
CA THR A 36 4.50 17.30 8.10
C THR A 36 4.35 16.25 7.02
N PHE A 37 3.87 16.67 5.85
CA PHE A 37 3.83 15.78 4.69
C PHE A 37 5.23 15.31 4.28
N ASP A 38 6.24 16.18 4.38
CA ASP A 38 7.63 15.85 4.03
C ASP A 38 8.23 14.81 5.00
N GLU A 39 7.93 14.93 6.29
CA GLU A 39 8.31 13.93 7.30
C GLU A 39 7.66 12.58 7.01
N LEU A 40 6.36 12.58 6.71
CA LEU A 40 5.61 11.36 6.37
C LEU A 40 6.16 10.69 5.11
N GLU A 41 6.47 11.46 4.07
CA GLU A 41 7.02 10.92 2.83
C GLU A 41 8.43 10.35 3.05
N LYS A 42 9.24 11.03 3.87
CA LYS A 42 10.57 10.56 4.24
C LYS A 42 10.48 9.24 5.01
N ASP A 43 9.66 9.19 6.05
CA ASP A 43 9.47 8.00 6.89
C ASP A 43 8.98 6.81 6.07
N PHE A 44 8.03 7.03 5.14
CA PHE A 44 7.60 6.01 4.18
C PHE A 44 8.76 5.46 3.33
N LYS A 45 9.62 6.34 2.78
CA LYS A 45 10.74 5.90 1.91
C LYS A 45 11.79 5.14 2.70
N GLU A 46 12.17 5.63 3.87
CA GLU A 46 13.13 4.98 4.78
C GLU A 46 12.60 3.59 5.18
N TYR A 47 11.32 3.50 5.55
CA TYR A 47 10.69 2.23 5.91
C TYR A 47 10.74 1.20 4.76
N ILE A 48 10.45 1.61 3.52
CA ILE A 48 10.51 0.72 2.36
C ILE A 48 11.95 0.30 2.07
N ASP A 49 12.92 1.19 2.23
CA ASP A 49 14.33 0.87 2.04
C ASP A 49 14.82 -0.14 3.07
N ASP A 50 14.47 0.05 4.35
CA ASP A 50 14.78 -0.88 5.43
C ASP A 50 14.12 -2.25 5.19
N TYR A 51 12.83 -2.28 4.82
CA TYR A 51 12.13 -3.52 4.51
C TYR A 51 12.81 -4.33 3.38
N LEU A 52 13.23 -3.64 2.31
CA LEU A 52 13.91 -4.28 1.18
C LEU A 52 15.31 -4.75 1.57
N PHE A 53 16.02 -3.99 2.39
CA PHE A 53 17.33 -4.35 2.93
C PHE A 53 17.21 -5.61 3.81
N ASP A 54 16.26 -5.66 4.73
CA ASP A 54 16.02 -6.81 5.59
C ASP A 54 15.68 -8.06 4.78
N CYS A 55 14.81 -7.94 3.76
CA CYS A 55 14.51 -9.04 2.84
C CYS A 55 15.79 -9.57 2.15
N GLU A 56 16.69 -8.68 1.73
CA GLU A 56 17.96 -9.07 1.13
C GLU A 56 18.88 -9.79 2.12
N GLN A 57 19.02 -9.27 3.35
CA GLN A 57 19.84 -9.89 4.40
C GLN A 57 19.35 -11.28 4.78
N GLU A 58 18.03 -11.44 4.91
CA GLU A 58 17.40 -12.72 5.26
C GLU A 58 17.27 -13.67 4.05
N ARG A 59 17.62 -13.21 2.85
CA ARG A 59 17.43 -13.94 1.57
C ARG A 59 15.98 -14.35 1.33
N VAL A 60 15.04 -13.52 1.79
CA VAL A 60 13.60 -13.69 1.57
C VAL A 60 13.19 -12.80 0.40
N LYS A 61 12.29 -13.32 -0.44
CA LYS A 61 11.73 -12.51 -1.53
C LYS A 61 10.75 -11.49 -0.94
N PRO A 62 10.92 -10.18 -1.21
CA PRO A 62 9.98 -9.17 -0.74
C PRO A 62 8.60 -9.43 -1.31
N GLN A 63 7.57 -9.08 -0.54
CA GLN A 63 6.19 -9.26 -0.94
C GLN A 63 5.87 -8.30 -2.08
N LYS A 64 5.46 -8.85 -3.23
CA LYS A 64 5.02 -8.04 -4.36
C LYS A 64 3.64 -7.43 -4.05
N PRO A 65 3.51 -6.09 -3.94
CA PRO A 65 2.22 -5.45 -3.79
C PRO A 65 1.36 -5.72 -5.02
N PHE A 66 0.05 -5.89 -4.82
CA PHE A 66 -0.92 -6.04 -5.92
C PHE A 66 -0.49 -7.10 -6.95
N SER A 67 -0.28 -8.33 -6.50
CA SER A 67 0.29 -9.44 -7.28
C SER A 67 -0.43 -9.78 -8.59
N GLY A 68 -1.61 -9.23 -8.83
CA GLY A 68 -2.51 -9.57 -9.93
C GLY A 68 -3.47 -10.71 -9.60
N THR A 69 -3.29 -11.36 -8.45
CA THR A 69 -4.17 -12.43 -7.97
C THR A 69 -5.06 -11.92 -6.84
N LEU A 70 -6.37 -12.04 -7.00
CA LEU A 70 -7.37 -11.72 -5.99
C LEU A 70 -8.27 -12.93 -5.75
N ASN A 71 -7.89 -13.79 -4.80
CA ASN A 71 -8.61 -15.03 -4.47
C ASN A 71 -9.63 -14.79 -3.36
N ILE A 72 -10.81 -14.28 -3.71
CA ILE A 72 -11.92 -14.06 -2.77
C ILE A 72 -13.23 -14.60 -3.36
N ARG A 73 -14.11 -15.12 -2.50
CA ARG A 73 -15.49 -15.42 -2.89
C ARG A 73 -16.39 -14.24 -2.53
N ILE A 74 -17.05 -13.68 -3.53
CA ILE A 74 -18.00 -12.58 -3.38
C ILE A 74 -19.34 -12.93 -4.03
N GLY A 75 -20.40 -12.19 -3.67
CA GLY A 75 -21.72 -12.37 -4.28
C GLY A 75 -21.73 -12.02 -5.78
N SER A 76 -22.63 -12.65 -6.53
CA SER A 76 -22.74 -12.48 -7.99
C SER A 76 -22.98 -11.03 -8.42
N GLU A 77 -23.82 -10.28 -7.69
CA GLU A 77 -24.07 -8.87 -7.98
C GLU A 77 -22.84 -7.99 -7.74
N LEU A 78 -22.10 -8.24 -6.65
CA LEU A 78 -20.86 -7.51 -6.39
C LEU A 78 -19.80 -7.83 -7.45
N HIS A 79 -19.69 -9.09 -7.86
CA HIS A 79 -18.80 -9.50 -8.95
C HIS A 79 -19.14 -8.78 -10.26
N LYS A 80 -20.42 -8.76 -10.66
CA LYS A 80 -20.90 -8.05 -11.85
C LYS A 80 -20.54 -6.56 -11.81
N ASN A 81 -20.80 -5.90 -10.68
CA ASN A 81 -20.52 -4.47 -10.53
C ASN A 81 -19.02 -4.18 -10.64
N ILE A 82 -18.17 -4.97 -9.98
CA ILE A 82 -16.71 -4.83 -10.08
C ILE A 82 -16.23 -5.02 -11.53
N ALA A 83 -16.71 -6.06 -12.21
CA ALA A 83 -16.32 -6.33 -13.61
C ALA A 83 -16.71 -5.20 -14.57
N LEU A 84 -17.91 -4.62 -14.40
CA LEU A 84 -18.37 -3.49 -15.20
C LEU A 84 -17.56 -2.21 -14.94
N GLU A 85 -17.24 -1.91 -13.68
CA GLU A 85 -16.43 -0.74 -13.32
C GLU A 85 -14.98 -0.87 -13.80
N ALA A 86 -14.37 -2.05 -13.69
CA ALA A 86 -13.02 -2.30 -14.19
C ALA A 86 -12.91 -1.98 -15.70
N ARG A 87 -13.88 -2.45 -16.50
CA ARG A 87 -13.94 -2.19 -17.94
C ARG A 87 -14.06 -0.69 -18.30
N LYS A 88 -14.68 0.12 -17.43
CA LYS A 88 -14.78 1.58 -17.66
C LYS A 88 -13.45 2.29 -17.44
N LYS A 89 -12.62 1.77 -16.53
CA LYS A 89 -11.31 2.33 -16.18
C LYS A 89 -10.20 1.94 -17.15
N GLU A 90 -10.31 0.78 -17.80
CA GLU A 90 -9.42 0.34 -18.89
C GLU A 90 -9.64 1.10 -20.22
N LYS A 91 -10.11 2.36 -20.19
CA LYS A 91 -10.12 3.17 -21.41
C LYS A 91 -8.67 3.35 -21.90
N PRO A 92 -8.38 3.08 -23.18
CA PRO A 92 -7.05 3.28 -23.75
C PRO A 92 -6.60 4.74 -23.67
#